data_AF-A0A9P0THG3-F1
#
_entry.id   AF-A0A9P0THG3-F1
#
_cell.length_a   1.000
_cell.length_b   1.000
_cell.length_c   1.000
_cell.angle_alpha   90.00
_cell.angle_beta   90.00
_cell.angle_gamma   90.00
#
_symmetry.space_group_name_H-M   'P 1'
#
loop_
_entity.id
_entity.type
_entity.pdbx_description
1 polymer ?
#
loop_
_entity_poly.entity_id
_entity_poly.type
_entity_poly.pdbx_seq_one_letter_code
_entity_poly.pdbx_strand_id
1 'polypeptide(L)'
;MAPNSQRQVSFPNLPYPHLRDIPPKTGRQWLDGKRKQDGAENLWRIHDNLYDLTEFISSHPGGTQWLEYTKGTDITEQFVTHHLGGVAESIIPKYFVRKANSQRNSPFTFAEDGFYVSLKTKIVDKIKDIPKDARKKSDNVTDALLILFIIGGPLCCWIWTQNVLLGLVSTLLLGYIISALTVCAHNYFHRSDSWRMYLFNFSGFSYADWRVTHAMSHHLHTNTAQDIEIGLLEPFLQFMPNPDKPIWAQMAAFYYPIVFAFVSLGCLLKEFVVGIVGYRGASVTWAHTLPYTVPVWMWLASGLYFPWTIAIWLLSLMISSEFFMVYGLTAGHHAHTNFFEGDVPRSEQLDWGIHQLDTVIERVEYAGNHFKSITRFGDHALHHLFPTLDHAELKYLYPTLLEHCEKYEMQLRTTNFYGALLSHSKQLIRKRPNNFREKKIK
;
A
#
# COMPACT_ATOMS: atom_id res chain seq x y z
N MET A 1 13.05 3.83 23.65
CA MET A 1 11.78 3.48 24.32
C MET A 1 11.79 1.98 24.52
N ALA A 2 11.53 1.50 25.74
CA ALA A 2 11.35 0.08 25.98
C ALA A 2 10.16 -0.43 25.13
N PRO A 3 10.17 -1.69 24.66
CA PRO A 3 8.99 -2.27 24.01
C PRO A 3 7.82 -2.12 24.98
N ASN A 4 6.66 -1.67 24.48
CA ASN A 4 5.45 -1.59 25.28
C ASN A 4 5.14 -3.00 25.84
N SER A 5 5.46 -3.23 27.12
CA SER A 5 5.40 -4.54 27.78
C SER A 5 3.97 -5.06 27.97
N GLN A 6 2.96 -4.32 27.48
CA GLN A 6 1.54 -4.65 27.52
C GLN A 6 0.96 -4.99 26.14
N ARG A 7 1.79 -5.01 25.08
CA ARG A 7 1.30 -5.37 23.74
C ARG A 7 0.92 -6.85 23.67
N GLN A 8 -0.29 -7.13 23.19
CA GLN A 8 -0.68 -8.47 22.74
C GLN A 8 0.11 -8.82 21.47
N VAL A 9 0.77 -9.98 21.48
CA VAL A 9 1.62 -10.45 20.37
C VAL A 9 0.90 -11.61 19.68
N SER A 10 0.66 -11.47 18.38
CA SER A 10 0.05 -12.53 17.59
C SER A 10 1.05 -13.62 17.21
N PHE A 11 2.23 -13.21 16.74
CA PHE A 11 3.26 -14.10 16.22
C PHE A 11 4.52 -14.03 17.09
N PRO A 12 4.83 -15.05 17.91
CA PRO A 12 5.99 -15.02 18.81
C PRO A 12 7.33 -14.84 18.08
N ASN A 13 7.45 -15.37 16.86
CA ASN A 13 8.67 -15.30 16.03
C ASN A 13 8.76 -14.02 15.18
N LEU A 14 7.79 -13.11 15.28
CA LEU A 14 7.80 -11.81 14.59
C LEU A 14 8.16 -10.71 15.60
N PRO A 15 9.42 -10.23 15.62
CA PRO A 15 9.83 -9.19 16.55
C PRO A 15 9.07 -7.88 16.29
N TYR A 16 8.92 -7.05 17.32
CA TYR A 16 8.46 -5.68 17.17
C TYR A 16 9.46 -4.89 16.32
N PRO A 17 9.05 -4.12 15.30
CA PRO A 17 10.01 -3.48 14.42
C PRO A 17 10.83 -2.43 15.17
N HIS A 18 12.14 -2.49 14.99
CA HIS A 18 13.02 -1.43 15.44
C HIS A 18 12.60 -0.09 14.83
N LEU A 19 12.64 0.97 15.63
CA LEU A 19 12.36 2.35 15.22
C LEU A 19 10.89 2.67 14.85
N ARG A 20 9.94 1.72 14.90
CA ARG A 20 8.51 1.93 14.56
C ARG A 20 7.87 3.13 15.28
N ASP A 21 8.21 3.32 16.56
CA ASP A 21 7.58 4.34 17.41
C ASP A 21 8.34 5.67 17.44
N ILE A 22 9.39 5.82 16.62
CA ILE A 22 10.24 7.01 16.62
C ILE A 22 9.82 7.93 15.46
N PRO A 23 9.35 9.16 15.71
CA PRO A 23 9.06 10.09 14.62
C PRO A 23 10.34 10.68 13.98
N PRO A 24 10.30 11.14 12.72
CA PRO A 24 9.21 10.97 11.77
C PRO A 24 9.15 9.54 11.19
N LYS A 25 7.94 8.97 11.10
CA LYS A 25 7.72 7.64 10.50
C LYS A 25 7.88 7.73 8.97
N THR A 26 8.87 7.01 8.44
CA THR A 26 9.24 7.01 7.00
C THR A 26 9.58 5.60 6.57
N GLY A 27 9.43 5.29 5.27
CA GLY A 27 9.86 4.01 4.70
C GLY A 27 11.34 3.74 4.95
N ARG A 28 12.18 4.78 4.90
CA ARG A 28 13.62 4.67 5.20
C ARG A 28 13.90 4.24 6.63
N GLN A 29 13.22 4.83 7.61
CA GLN A 29 13.38 4.44 9.00
C GLN A 29 12.93 2.99 9.24
N TRP A 30 11.88 2.55 8.55
CA TRP A 30 11.44 1.16 8.58
C TRP A 30 12.49 0.21 8.00
N LEU A 31 13.09 0.55 6.86
CA LEU A 31 14.22 -0.20 6.28
C LEU A 31 15.43 -0.26 7.22
N ASP A 32 15.78 0.85 7.88
CA ASP A 32 16.85 0.86 8.89
C ASP A 32 16.53 -0.04 10.09
N GLY A 33 15.26 -0.15 10.47
CA GLY A 33 14.79 -1.10 11.47
C GLY A 33 14.95 -2.55 11.00
N LYS A 34 14.51 -2.84 9.77
CA LYS A 34 14.64 -4.15 9.11
C LYS A 34 16.10 -4.59 9.04
N ARG A 35 17.03 -3.71 8.64
CA ARG A 35 18.48 -4.01 8.60
C ARG A 35 19.06 -4.48 9.92
N LYS A 36 18.51 -4.02 11.04
CA LYS A 36 18.97 -4.41 12.39
C LYS A 36 18.45 -5.77 12.84
N GLN A 37 17.30 -6.21 12.32
CA GLN A 37 16.60 -7.41 12.80
C GLN A 37 16.60 -8.57 11.79
N ASP A 38 16.79 -8.32 10.50
CA ASP A 38 16.59 -9.36 9.48
C ASP A 38 17.78 -10.34 9.35
N GLY A 39 18.94 -10.01 9.92
CA GLY A 39 20.13 -10.87 9.87
C GLY A 39 20.66 -11.08 8.46
N ALA A 40 20.49 -10.11 7.55
CA ALA A 40 20.93 -10.20 6.17
C ALA A 40 22.40 -9.77 5.95
N GLU A 41 23.10 -9.33 7.00
CA GLU A 41 24.55 -9.07 6.98
C GLU A 41 25.03 -8.13 5.85
N ASN A 42 24.29 -7.05 5.58
CA ASN A 42 24.51 -6.12 4.45
C ASN A 42 24.37 -6.73 3.04
N LEU A 43 23.92 -7.98 2.94
CA LEU A 43 23.51 -8.67 1.72
C LEU A 43 21.98 -8.70 1.62
N TRP A 44 21.44 -9.38 0.61
CA TRP A 44 20.01 -9.65 0.48
C TRP A 44 19.73 -11.06 0.98
N ARG A 45 18.78 -11.21 1.91
CA ARG A 45 18.38 -12.53 2.41
C ARG A 45 17.12 -13.01 1.69
N ILE A 46 17.16 -14.23 1.14
CA ILE A 46 15.99 -14.95 0.61
C ILE A 46 15.99 -16.33 1.27
N HIS A 47 14.93 -16.61 2.04
CA HIS A 47 14.86 -17.72 2.99
C HIS A 47 16.08 -17.72 3.93
N ASP A 48 16.84 -18.80 3.98
CA ASP A 48 18.03 -18.94 4.81
C ASP A 48 19.34 -18.66 4.06
N ASN A 49 19.25 -18.13 2.84
CA ASN A 49 20.41 -17.86 1.98
C ASN A 49 20.65 -16.35 1.85
N LEU A 50 21.92 -15.98 1.80
CA LEU A 50 22.40 -14.62 1.55
C LEU A 50 22.97 -14.52 0.14
N TYR A 51 22.61 -13.45 -0.56
CA TYR A 51 22.97 -13.19 -1.95
C TYR A 51 23.61 -11.82 -2.09
N ASP A 52 24.62 -11.70 -2.95
CA ASP A 52 25.15 -10.40 -3.37
C ASP A 52 24.57 -10.02 -4.73
N LEU A 53 23.58 -9.11 -4.70
CA LEU A 53 22.90 -8.63 -5.90
C LEU A 53 23.49 -7.33 -6.44
N THR A 54 24.63 -6.86 -5.90
CA THR A 54 25.19 -5.53 -6.19
C THR A 54 25.38 -5.29 -7.70
N GLU A 55 25.95 -6.25 -8.42
CA GLU A 55 26.15 -6.15 -9.87
C GLU A 55 24.84 -6.28 -10.66
N PHE A 56 23.86 -6.99 -10.10
CA PHE A 56 22.56 -7.22 -10.75
C PHE A 56 21.61 -6.02 -10.69
N ILE A 57 21.80 -5.09 -9.73
CA ILE A 57 20.92 -3.94 -9.49
C ILE A 57 20.58 -3.22 -10.80
N SER A 58 21.60 -2.85 -11.57
CA SER A 58 21.45 -2.08 -12.82
C SER A 58 20.68 -2.82 -13.93
N SER A 59 20.63 -4.14 -13.85
CA SER A 59 20.00 -5.01 -14.85
C SER A 59 18.67 -5.61 -14.36
N HIS A 60 18.22 -5.25 -13.15
CA HIS A 60 17.00 -5.80 -12.58
C HIS A 60 15.77 -5.33 -13.36
N PRO A 61 14.98 -6.23 -13.98
CA PRO A 61 13.84 -5.84 -14.83
C PRO A 61 12.73 -5.08 -14.10
N GLY A 62 12.63 -5.25 -12.78
CA GLY A 62 11.66 -4.54 -11.94
C GLY A 62 12.07 -3.11 -11.57
N GLY A 63 13.27 -2.66 -11.94
CA GLY A 63 13.84 -1.37 -11.55
C GLY A 63 14.83 -1.47 -10.38
N THR A 64 15.76 -0.53 -10.29
CA THR A 64 16.90 -0.59 -9.35
C THR A 64 16.48 -0.37 -7.90
N GLN A 65 15.46 0.46 -7.67
CA GLN A 65 15.03 0.91 -6.33
C GLN A 65 14.70 -0.25 -5.38
N TRP A 66 14.12 -1.34 -5.89
CA TRP A 66 13.80 -2.51 -5.09
C TRP A 66 15.00 -3.11 -4.39
N LEU A 67 16.14 -3.20 -5.09
CA LEU A 67 17.36 -3.78 -4.55
C LEU A 67 18.20 -2.75 -3.79
N GLU A 68 18.26 -1.50 -4.27
CA GLU A 68 18.96 -0.40 -3.60
C GLU A 68 18.39 -0.14 -2.20
N TYR A 69 17.06 -0.03 -2.09
CA TYR A 69 16.39 0.31 -0.84
C TYR A 69 16.47 -0.83 0.18
N THR A 70 16.37 -2.07 -0.29
CA THR A 70 16.38 -3.22 0.59
C THR A 70 17.79 -3.50 1.10
N LYS A 71 18.84 -3.49 0.24
CA LYS A 71 20.19 -4.05 0.55
C LYS A 71 20.14 -5.05 1.72
N GLY A 72 21.04 -5.22 2.67
CA GLY A 72 20.76 -5.24 4.13
C GLY A 72 19.52 -5.89 4.80
N THR A 73 18.48 -6.38 4.12
CA THR A 73 17.20 -6.86 4.67
C THR A 73 16.84 -8.25 4.14
N ASP A 74 15.85 -8.86 4.79
CA ASP A 74 15.17 -10.05 4.29
C ASP A 74 14.09 -9.66 3.29
N ILE A 75 14.25 -10.14 2.06
CA ILE A 75 13.37 -9.86 0.92
C ILE A 75 12.60 -11.11 0.48
N THR A 76 12.43 -12.12 1.33
CA THR A 76 11.81 -13.40 0.96
C THR A 76 10.37 -13.23 0.48
N GLU A 77 9.50 -12.57 1.24
CA GLU A 77 8.10 -12.35 0.82
C GLU A 77 8.05 -11.54 -0.48
N GLN A 78 8.90 -10.50 -0.60
CA GLN A 78 9.06 -9.71 -1.82
C GLN A 78 9.44 -10.58 -3.02
N PHE A 79 10.48 -11.39 -2.87
CA PHE A 79 10.99 -12.25 -3.93
C PHE A 79 9.92 -13.25 -4.40
N VAL A 80 9.27 -13.95 -3.48
CA VAL A 80 8.30 -15.01 -3.79
C VAL A 80 7.03 -14.44 -4.45
N THR A 81 6.58 -13.26 -4.02
CA THR A 81 5.31 -12.66 -4.46
C THR A 81 5.43 -11.81 -5.72
N HIS A 82 6.60 -11.20 -5.97
CA HIS A 82 6.79 -10.33 -7.13
C HIS A 82 7.30 -11.09 -8.37
N HIS A 83 7.89 -12.27 -8.19
CA HIS A 83 8.35 -13.12 -9.28
C HIS A 83 7.40 -14.30 -9.50
N LEU A 84 6.60 -14.23 -10.57
CA LEU A 84 5.61 -15.26 -10.87
C LEU A 84 6.14 -16.34 -11.83
N GLY A 85 7.07 -15.99 -12.72
CA GLY A 85 7.43 -16.82 -13.89
C GLY A 85 8.60 -17.80 -13.73
N GLY A 86 9.15 -18.04 -12.54
CA GLY A 86 10.26 -19.00 -12.33
C GLY A 86 11.64 -18.53 -12.82
N VAL A 87 11.71 -17.45 -13.61
CA VAL A 87 12.96 -16.91 -14.17
C VAL A 87 13.89 -16.43 -13.07
N ALA A 88 13.38 -15.75 -12.06
CA ALA A 88 14.20 -15.22 -10.96
C ALA A 88 14.85 -16.35 -10.16
N GLU A 89 14.09 -17.43 -9.90
CA GLU A 89 14.54 -18.64 -9.23
C GLU A 89 15.67 -19.33 -10.02
N SER A 90 15.69 -19.23 -11.36
CA SER A 90 16.78 -19.78 -12.19
C SER A 90 18.07 -18.92 -12.18
N ILE A 91 17.94 -17.61 -11.89
CA ILE A 91 19.06 -16.65 -11.93
C ILE A 91 19.72 -16.52 -10.56
N ILE A 92 18.92 -16.54 -9.48
CA ILE A 92 19.38 -16.24 -8.12
C ILE A 92 20.57 -17.09 -7.63
N PRO A 93 20.75 -18.38 -8.02
CA PRO A 93 21.89 -19.17 -7.55
C PRO A 93 23.26 -18.59 -7.93
N LYS A 94 23.33 -17.80 -9.02
CA LYS A 94 24.57 -17.15 -9.47
C LYS A 94 25.12 -16.14 -8.46
N TYR A 95 24.25 -15.59 -7.61
CA TYR A 95 24.57 -14.55 -6.65
C TYR A 95 24.67 -15.08 -5.22
N PHE A 96 24.55 -16.40 -5.03
CA PHE A 96 24.61 -17.02 -3.71
C PHE A 96 25.99 -16.84 -3.09
N VAL A 97 26.02 -16.39 -1.84
CA VAL A 97 27.26 -16.21 -1.07
C VAL A 97 27.38 -17.32 -0.02
N ARG A 98 26.39 -17.43 0.87
CA ARG A 98 26.35 -18.39 1.98
C ARG A 98 24.97 -18.44 2.64
N LYS A 99 24.78 -19.38 3.57
CA LYS A 99 23.60 -19.38 4.45
C LYS A 99 23.71 -18.30 5.53
N ALA A 100 22.57 -17.74 5.94
CA ALA A 100 22.48 -16.83 7.07
C ALA A 100 22.74 -17.59 8.38
N ASN A 101 23.42 -16.92 9.33
CA ASN A 101 23.75 -17.53 10.62
C ASN A 101 22.60 -17.46 11.65
N SER A 102 21.65 -16.54 11.44
CA SER A 102 20.51 -16.34 12.32
C SER A 102 19.23 -16.94 11.75
N GLN A 103 18.33 -17.36 12.63
CA GLN A 103 16.98 -17.73 12.24
C GLN A 103 16.24 -16.53 11.61
N ARG A 104 15.32 -16.85 10.70
CA ARG A 104 14.46 -15.87 10.04
C ARG A 104 13.39 -15.33 10.99
N ASN A 105 13.15 -14.03 10.95
CA ASN A 105 12.20 -13.31 11.79
C ASN A 105 10.85 -13.08 11.06
N SER A 106 10.21 -14.15 10.61
CA SER A 106 8.91 -14.10 9.93
C SER A 106 8.05 -15.32 10.28
N PRO A 107 6.74 -15.15 10.51
CA PRO A 107 5.83 -16.26 10.74
C PRO A 107 5.36 -16.93 9.45
N PHE A 108 5.71 -16.37 8.28
CA PHE A 108 5.13 -16.76 7.02
C PHE A 108 5.87 -17.90 6.35
N THR A 109 5.10 -18.87 5.88
CA THR A 109 5.59 -20.01 5.11
C THR A 109 5.17 -19.90 3.64
N PHE A 110 5.98 -20.52 2.78
CA PHE A 110 5.77 -20.64 1.34
C PHE A 110 6.00 -22.10 0.93
N ALA A 111 5.30 -23.03 1.58
CA ALA A 111 5.38 -24.45 1.24
C ALA A 111 4.86 -24.68 -0.19
N GLU A 112 5.47 -25.61 -0.94
CA GLU A 112 5.13 -25.88 -2.34
C GLU A 112 3.67 -26.31 -2.51
N ASP A 113 3.17 -27.11 -1.56
CA ASP A 113 1.77 -27.56 -1.45
C ASP A 113 0.91 -26.64 -0.58
N GLY A 114 1.48 -25.52 -0.11
CA GLY A 114 0.78 -24.46 0.61
C GLY A 114 -0.19 -23.69 -0.28
N PHE A 115 -1.06 -22.90 0.34
CA PHE A 115 -2.09 -22.12 -0.35
C PHE A 115 -1.44 -21.14 -1.35
N TYR A 116 -0.47 -20.33 -0.93
CA TYR A 116 0.06 -19.29 -1.81
C TYR A 116 0.79 -19.85 -3.04
N VAL A 117 1.74 -20.78 -2.84
CA VAL A 117 2.61 -21.27 -3.94
C VAL A 117 1.80 -22.10 -4.94
N SER A 118 0.88 -22.92 -4.45
CA SER A 118 0.02 -23.70 -5.34
C SER A 118 -1.02 -22.83 -6.07
N LEU A 119 -1.53 -21.74 -5.45
CA LEU A 119 -2.32 -20.73 -6.15
C LEU A 119 -1.49 -19.99 -7.20
N LYS A 120 -0.29 -19.49 -6.85
CA LYS A 120 0.65 -18.83 -7.77
C LYS A 120 0.85 -19.68 -9.03
N THR A 121 1.06 -20.99 -8.88
CA THR A 121 1.24 -21.92 -10.00
C THR A 121 0.02 -21.95 -10.92
N LYS A 122 -1.20 -22.06 -10.37
CA LYS A 122 -2.44 -22.01 -11.16
C LYS A 122 -2.62 -20.66 -11.87
N ILE A 123 -2.30 -19.57 -11.20
CA ILE A 123 -2.42 -18.21 -11.73
C ILE A 123 -1.44 -17.97 -12.88
N VAL A 124 -0.19 -18.42 -12.76
CA VAL A 124 0.82 -18.33 -13.83
C VAL A 124 0.36 -19.03 -15.10
N ASP A 125 -0.30 -20.17 -14.97
CA ASP A 125 -0.90 -20.84 -16.12
C ASP A 125 -2.06 -20.02 -16.69
N LYS A 126 -2.95 -19.51 -15.82
CA LYS A 126 -4.13 -18.76 -16.25
C LYS A 126 -3.81 -17.43 -16.93
N ILE A 127 -2.70 -16.77 -16.56
CA ILE A 127 -2.25 -15.52 -17.18
C ILE A 127 -2.05 -15.68 -18.70
N LYS A 128 -1.71 -16.87 -19.19
CA LYS A 128 -1.52 -17.15 -20.62
C LYS A 128 -2.81 -16.98 -21.44
N ASP A 129 -3.97 -17.16 -20.80
CA ASP A 129 -5.29 -17.02 -21.43
C ASP A 129 -5.81 -15.57 -21.40
N ILE A 130 -5.18 -14.68 -20.64
CA ILE A 130 -5.62 -13.29 -20.51
C ILE A 130 -5.34 -12.55 -21.82
N PRO A 131 -6.26 -11.70 -22.31
CA PRO A 131 -6.01 -10.89 -23.49
C PRO A 131 -4.71 -10.10 -23.37
N LYS A 132 -3.80 -10.25 -24.34
CA LYS A 132 -2.45 -9.66 -24.32
C LYS A 132 -2.45 -8.13 -24.18
N ASP A 133 -3.54 -7.48 -24.58
CA ASP A 133 -3.73 -6.04 -24.53
C ASP A 133 -4.57 -5.57 -23.32
N ALA A 134 -4.93 -6.46 -22.38
CA ALA A 134 -5.76 -6.13 -21.22
C ALA A 134 -5.23 -4.91 -20.46
N ARG A 135 -3.91 -4.82 -20.25
CA ARG A 135 -3.22 -3.73 -19.56
C ARG A 135 -3.43 -2.35 -20.18
N LYS A 136 -3.73 -2.28 -21.50
CA LYS A 136 -4.04 -1.00 -22.16
C LYS A 136 -5.27 -0.32 -21.55
N LYS A 137 -6.16 -1.08 -20.92
CA LYS A 137 -7.33 -0.52 -20.22
C LYS A 137 -6.91 0.35 -19.03
N SER A 138 -5.90 -0.06 -18.27
CA SER A 138 -5.33 0.75 -17.17
C SER A 138 -4.62 1.97 -17.70
N ASP A 139 -3.83 1.82 -18.77
CA ASP A 139 -3.14 2.93 -19.42
C ASP A 139 -4.13 3.98 -19.93
N ASN A 140 -5.18 3.57 -20.63
CA ASN A 140 -6.19 4.48 -21.17
C ASN A 140 -6.95 5.23 -20.06
N VAL A 141 -7.30 4.57 -18.95
CA VAL A 141 -7.96 5.22 -17.81
C VAL A 141 -7.02 6.23 -17.14
N THR A 142 -5.77 5.83 -16.92
CA THR A 142 -4.75 6.69 -16.29
C THR A 142 -4.47 7.92 -17.15
N ASP A 143 -4.28 7.74 -18.46
CA ASP A 143 -3.98 8.82 -19.40
C ASP A 143 -5.17 9.77 -19.54
N ALA A 144 -6.41 9.25 -19.59
CA ALA A 144 -7.61 10.09 -19.60
C ALA A 144 -7.73 10.92 -18.31
N LEU A 145 -7.48 10.34 -17.14
CA LEU A 145 -7.47 11.06 -15.87
C LEU A 145 -6.36 12.11 -15.80
N LEU A 146 -5.19 11.81 -16.38
CA LEU A 146 -4.10 12.77 -16.49
C LEU A 146 -4.48 13.97 -17.36
N ILE A 147 -5.11 13.74 -18.52
CA ILE A 147 -5.61 14.80 -19.40
C ILE A 147 -6.66 15.65 -18.65
N LEU A 148 -7.61 14.99 -17.98
CA LEU A 148 -8.63 15.68 -17.17
C LEU A 148 -8.01 16.49 -16.03
N PHE A 149 -6.94 16.02 -15.40
CA PHE A 149 -6.22 16.75 -14.38
C PHE A 149 -5.50 17.99 -14.96
N ILE A 150 -4.78 17.82 -16.08
CA ILE A 150 -4.03 18.89 -16.74
C ILE A 150 -4.97 20.01 -17.20
N ILE A 151 -6.12 19.66 -17.79
CA ILE A 151 -7.11 20.65 -18.25
C ILE A 151 -7.93 21.19 -17.06
N GLY A 152 -8.34 20.30 -16.16
CA GLY A 152 -9.23 20.59 -15.05
C GLY A 152 -8.63 21.53 -14.00
N GLY A 153 -7.31 21.50 -13.78
CA GLY A 153 -6.62 22.40 -12.87
C GLY A 153 -6.84 23.88 -13.19
N PRO A 154 -6.34 24.38 -14.34
CA PRO A 154 -6.56 25.77 -14.75
C PRO A 154 -8.03 26.10 -14.96
N LEU A 155 -8.81 25.17 -15.54
CA LEU A 155 -10.24 25.38 -15.76
C LEU A 155 -10.98 25.62 -14.43
N CYS A 156 -10.67 24.87 -13.38
CA CYS A 156 -11.20 25.07 -12.03
C CYS A 156 -10.91 26.50 -11.55
N CYS A 157 -9.65 26.95 -11.64
CA CYS A 157 -9.29 28.32 -11.25
C CYS A 157 -9.96 29.39 -12.11
N TRP A 158 -10.13 29.15 -13.41
CA TRP A 158 -10.85 30.07 -14.29
C TRP A 158 -12.33 30.15 -13.88
N ILE A 159 -12.98 29.02 -13.59
CA ILE A 159 -14.38 29.00 -13.12
C ILE A 159 -14.54 29.83 -11.84
N TRP A 160 -13.57 29.79 -10.91
CA TRP A 160 -13.58 30.64 -9.71
C TRP A 160 -13.61 32.14 -10.01
N THR A 161 -13.04 32.59 -11.14
CA THR A 161 -13.14 34.00 -11.58
C THR A 161 -14.52 34.38 -12.10
N GLN A 162 -15.33 33.39 -12.49
CA GLN A 162 -16.64 33.59 -13.11
C GLN A 162 -17.78 33.37 -12.09
N ASN A 163 -17.69 32.33 -11.27
CA ASN A 163 -18.74 31.95 -10.33
C ASN A 163 -18.19 31.11 -9.18
N VAL A 164 -18.40 31.59 -7.94
CA VAL A 164 -17.92 30.93 -6.71
C VAL A 164 -18.54 29.55 -6.50
N LEU A 165 -19.84 29.38 -6.72
CA LEU A 165 -20.52 28.09 -6.50
C LEU A 165 -20.01 27.03 -7.49
N LEU A 166 -19.88 27.37 -8.77
CA LEU A 166 -19.29 26.47 -9.76
C LEU A 166 -17.79 26.24 -9.50
N GLY A 167 -17.09 27.22 -8.92
CA GLY A 167 -15.72 27.09 -8.44
C GLY A 167 -15.61 26.01 -7.36
N LEU A 168 -16.49 26.01 -6.36
CA LEU A 168 -16.54 24.99 -5.32
C LEU A 168 -16.81 23.59 -5.89
N VAL A 169 -17.81 23.46 -6.78
CA VAL A 169 -18.14 22.18 -7.43
C VAL A 169 -16.98 21.66 -8.29
N SER A 170 -16.36 22.54 -9.08
CA SER A 170 -15.20 22.16 -9.91
C SER A 170 -13.99 21.78 -9.06
N THR A 171 -13.81 22.39 -7.88
CA THR A 171 -12.75 22.02 -6.93
C THR A 171 -12.96 20.62 -6.36
N LEU A 172 -14.22 20.26 -6.05
CA LEU A 172 -14.58 18.90 -5.62
C LEU A 172 -14.29 17.87 -6.71
N LEU A 173 -14.67 18.16 -7.96
CA LEU A 173 -14.40 17.29 -9.10
C LEU A 173 -12.89 17.14 -9.36
N LEU A 174 -12.13 18.23 -9.28
CA LEU A 174 -10.68 18.21 -9.44
C LEU A 174 -10.02 17.34 -8.35
N GLY A 175 -10.41 17.50 -7.08
CA GLY A 175 -9.92 16.66 -6.00
C GLY A 175 -10.24 15.17 -6.22
N TYR A 176 -11.44 14.85 -6.70
CA TYR A 176 -11.80 13.48 -7.06
C TYR A 176 -10.93 12.91 -8.21
N ILE A 177 -10.65 13.71 -9.24
CA ILE A 177 -9.78 13.33 -10.37
C ILE A 177 -8.35 13.08 -9.89
N ILE A 178 -7.79 13.97 -9.05
CA ILE A 178 -6.45 13.79 -8.47
C ILE A 178 -6.39 12.49 -7.65
N SER A 179 -7.41 12.22 -6.85
CA SER A 179 -7.51 10.98 -6.06
C SER A 179 -7.51 9.75 -6.97
N ALA A 180 -8.40 9.71 -7.96
CA ALA A 180 -8.49 8.60 -8.91
C ALA A 180 -7.17 8.39 -9.68
N LEU A 181 -6.51 9.48 -10.12
CA LEU A 181 -5.21 9.44 -10.79
C LEU A 181 -4.11 8.90 -9.86
N THR A 182 -4.14 9.29 -8.59
CA THR A 182 -3.21 8.80 -7.56
C THR A 182 -3.38 7.30 -7.35
N VAL A 183 -4.62 6.82 -7.25
CA VAL A 183 -4.89 5.38 -7.18
C VAL A 183 -4.43 4.71 -8.48
N CYS A 184 -4.69 5.25 -9.66
CA CYS A 184 -4.16 4.65 -10.89
C CYS A 184 -2.62 4.54 -10.88
N ALA A 185 -1.92 5.56 -10.39
CA ALA A 185 -0.47 5.57 -10.28
C ALA A 185 0.09 4.49 -9.34
N HIS A 186 -0.67 4.06 -8.31
CA HIS A 186 -0.22 3.02 -7.37
C HIS A 186 0.11 1.71 -8.08
N ASN A 187 -0.74 1.31 -9.02
CA ASN A 187 -0.58 0.10 -9.82
C ASN A 187 0.76 0.06 -10.56
N TYR A 188 1.31 1.21 -10.95
CA TYR A 188 2.55 1.27 -11.72
C TYR A 188 3.80 1.13 -10.87
N PHE A 189 3.80 1.52 -9.60
CA PHE A 189 5.01 1.38 -8.78
C PHE A 189 5.23 -0.04 -8.25
N HIS A 190 4.20 -0.92 -8.31
CA HIS A 190 4.35 -2.36 -8.08
C HIS A 190 4.93 -3.11 -9.28
N ARG A 191 4.95 -2.48 -10.46
CA ARG A 191 5.40 -3.05 -11.73
C ARG A 191 6.81 -2.55 -12.07
N SER A 192 7.33 -2.98 -13.21
CA SER A 192 8.55 -2.40 -13.78
C SER A 192 8.40 -0.88 -13.91
N ASP A 193 9.47 -0.15 -13.57
CA ASP A 193 9.47 1.31 -13.56
C ASP A 193 8.92 1.90 -14.87
N SER A 194 8.00 2.86 -14.73
CA SER A 194 7.41 3.59 -15.84
C SER A 194 7.10 5.01 -15.39
N TRP A 195 6.99 5.94 -16.33
CA TRP A 195 6.74 7.34 -16.01
C TRP A 195 5.40 7.55 -15.26
N ARG A 196 4.43 6.63 -15.40
CA ARG A 196 3.13 6.71 -14.73
C ARG A 196 3.22 6.57 -13.21
N MET A 197 4.30 5.99 -12.68
CA MET A 197 4.50 5.94 -11.22
C MET A 197 4.66 7.34 -10.62
N TYR A 198 5.26 8.29 -11.35
CA TYR A 198 5.47 9.66 -10.88
C TYR A 198 4.18 10.46 -10.78
N LEU A 199 3.09 10.02 -11.41
CA LEU A 199 1.78 10.65 -11.30
C LEU A 199 1.25 10.62 -9.85
N PHE A 200 1.72 9.67 -9.05
CA PHE A 200 1.43 9.58 -7.63
C PHE A 200 1.87 10.84 -6.87
N ASN A 201 2.92 11.53 -7.34
CA ASN A 201 3.45 12.70 -6.65
C ASN A 201 2.56 13.94 -6.78
N PHE A 202 1.68 14.02 -7.77
CA PHE A 202 0.79 15.18 -7.93
C PHE A 202 -0.22 15.36 -6.79
N SER A 203 -0.49 14.32 -6.02
CA SER A 203 -1.35 14.37 -4.84
C SER A 203 -0.59 14.63 -3.54
N GLY A 204 0.69 15.02 -3.60
CA GLY A 204 1.49 15.33 -2.41
C GLY A 204 2.08 14.13 -1.68
N PHE A 205 1.76 12.90 -2.11
CA PHE A 205 2.47 11.72 -1.67
C PHE A 205 3.79 11.53 -2.46
N SER A 206 4.64 10.60 -2.02
CA SER A 206 5.90 10.26 -2.70
C SER A 206 5.83 8.82 -3.17
N TYR A 207 5.90 8.58 -4.49
CA TYR A 207 5.91 7.20 -5.03
C TYR A 207 7.06 6.37 -4.44
N ALA A 208 8.19 7.02 -4.11
CA ALA A 208 9.38 6.37 -3.58
C ALA A 208 9.20 5.96 -2.12
N ASP A 209 8.63 6.82 -1.27
CA ASP A 209 8.30 6.47 0.12
C ASP A 209 7.18 5.42 0.14
N TRP A 210 6.13 5.60 -0.68
CA TRP A 210 5.01 4.65 -0.78
C TRP A 210 5.40 3.29 -1.36
N ARG A 211 6.36 3.22 -2.28
CA ARG A 211 6.92 1.93 -2.72
C ARG A 211 7.47 1.15 -1.52
N VAL A 212 8.06 1.82 -0.55
CA VAL A 212 8.54 1.18 0.68
C VAL A 212 7.39 0.91 1.64
N THR A 213 6.62 1.93 2.03
CA THR A 213 5.58 1.76 3.07
C THR A 213 4.46 0.85 2.64
N HIS A 214 4.01 0.98 1.40
CA HIS A 214 2.91 0.21 0.85
C HIS A 214 3.39 -1.11 0.27
N ALA A 215 4.23 -1.07 -0.76
CA ALA A 215 4.56 -2.29 -1.51
C ALA A 215 5.55 -3.22 -0.77
N MET A 216 6.58 -2.67 -0.09
CA MET A 216 7.57 -3.48 0.62
C MET A 216 7.21 -3.76 2.08
N SER A 217 6.28 -3.01 2.68
CA SER A 217 5.85 -3.19 4.07
C SER A 217 4.42 -3.70 4.13
N HIS A 218 3.43 -2.88 3.77
CA HIS A 218 2.01 -3.21 3.95
C HIS A 218 1.63 -4.49 3.20
N HIS A 219 1.93 -4.63 1.91
CA HIS A 219 1.59 -5.83 1.14
C HIS A 219 2.20 -7.12 1.70
N LEU A 220 3.43 -7.07 2.22
CA LEU A 220 4.12 -8.27 2.70
C LEU A 220 3.69 -8.66 4.11
N HIS A 221 3.34 -7.67 4.92
CA HIS A 221 3.17 -7.80 6.36
C HIS A 221 1.81 -7.28 6.83
N THR A 222 0.82 -7.24 5.94
CA THR A 222 -0.49 -6.62 6.11
C THR A 222 -1.05 -6.81 7.51
N ASN A 223 -1.42 -5.72 8.16
CA ASN A 223 -2.03 -5.72 9.49
C ASN A 223 -1.16 -6.35 10.62
N THR A 224 0.10 -6.71 10.38
CA THR A 224 1.01 -7.22 11.42
C THR A 224 1.79 -6.10 12.12
N ALA A 225 2.58 -6.47 13.13
CA ALA A 225 3.60 -5.63 13.73
C ALA A 225 4.53 -4.91 12.74
N GLN A 226 4.87 -5.56 11.62
CA GLN A 226 5.85 -5.06 10.65
C GLN A 226 5.23 -4.14 9.60
N ASP A 227 3.91 -4.06 9.53
CA ASP A 227 3.22 -3.11 8.67
C ASP A 227 3.32 -1.69 9.24
N ILE A 228 4.10 -0.85 8.57
CA ILE A 228 4.29 0.56 8.93
C ILE A 228 3.00 1.37 8.74
N GLU A 229 2.12 1.01 7.80
CA GLU A 229 0.95 1.83 7.42
C GLU A 229 -0.09 1.87 8.54
N ILE A 230 -0.23 0.79 9.32
CA ILE A 230 -1.03 0.79 10.55
C ILE A 230 -0.55 1.87 11.54
N GLY A 231 0.75 2.13 11.56
CA GLY A 231 1.38 3.09 12.47
C GLY A 231 1.44 4.51 11.91
N LEU A 232 1.29 4.75 10.61
CA LEU A 232 1.52 6.07 10.01
C LEU A 232 0.55 7.14 10.51
N LEU A 233 -0.65 6.75 10.93
CA LEU A 233 -1.69 7.66 11.41
C LEU A 233 -1.77 7.72 12.93
N GLU A 234 -0.90 7.02 13.65
CA GLU A 234 -0.80 7.14 15.10
C GLU A 234 -0.13 8.48 15.50
N PRO A 235 -0.55 9.12 16.61
CA PRO A 235 -1.53 8.61 17.54
C PRO A 235 -2.98 8.76 17.04
N PHE A 236 -3.29 9.64 16.10
CA PHE A 236 -4.66 10.02 15.73
C PHE A 236 -5.61 8.86 15.44
N LEU A 237 -5.18 7.86 14.67
CA LEU A 237 -5.96 6.65 14.38
C LEU A 237 -5.20 5.41 14.85
N GLN A 238 -5.80 4.63 15.75
CA GLN A 238 -5.21 3.41 16.30
C GLN A 238 -6.05 2.19 15.92
N PHE A 239 -5.58 1.44 14.93
CA PHE A 239 -6.30 0.26 14.45
C PHE A 239 -6.06 -0.98 15.31
N MET A 240 -4.90 -1.09 15.97
CA MET A 240 -4.55 -2.28 16.74
C MET A 240 -5.54 -2.52 17.89
N PRO A 241 -5.99 -3.77 18.13
CA PRO A 241 -6.78 -4.11 19.32
C PRO A 241 -5.91 -3.94 20.56
N ASN A 242 -6.29 -3.00 21.43
CA ASN A 242 -5.54 -2.72 22.66
C ASN A 242 -6.52 -2.59 23.85
N PRO A 243 -6.36 -3.39 24.91
CA PRO A 243 -7.13 -3.28 26.16
C PRO A 243 -7.08 -1.88 26.79
N ASP A 244 -5.99 -1.15 26.58
CA ASP A 244 -5.75 0.19 27.14
C ASP A 244 -5.95 1.31 26.12
N LYS A 245 -6.64 1.02 25.00
CA LYS A 245 -6.93 2.03 23.96
C LYS A 245 -7.62 3.25 24.57
N PRO A 246 -7.05 4.46 24.43
CA PRO A 246 -7.59 5.66 25.07
C PRO A 246 -8.94 6.07 24.46
N ILE A 247 -9.77 6.78 25.23
CA ILE A 247 -11.13 7.14 24.80
C ILE A 247 -11.14 8.00 23.52
N TRP A 248 -10.18 8.91 23.37
CA TRP A 248 -10.08 9.73 22.16
C TRP A 248 -9.79 8.88 20.91
N ALA A 249 -9.00 7.80 21.01
CA ALA A 249 -8.74 6.89 19.90
C ALA A 249 -9.97 6.05 19.55
N GLN A 250 -10.77 5.68 20.55
CA GLN A 250 -12.07 5.02 20.34
C GLN A 250 -13.08 5.95 19.66
N MET A 251 -12.99 7.26 19.91
CA MET A 251 -13.82 8.28 19.28
C MET A 251 -13.36 8.70 17.86
N ALA A 252 -12.33 8.04 17.30
CA ALA A 252 -11.78 8.36 15.99
C ALA A 252 -12.80 8.37 14.85
N ALA A 253 -13.89 7.61 14.96
CA ALA A 253 -15.01 7.65 14.03
C ALA A 253 -15.59 9.07 13.79
N PHE A 254 -15.48 9.97 14.77
CA PHE A 254 -16.03 11.33 14.70
C PHE A 254 -15.08 12.35 14.06
N TYR A 255 -13.79 12.05 13.97
CA TYR A 255 -12.79 13.00 13.48
C TYR A 255 -11.84 12.45 12.40
N TYR A 256 -11.88 11.16 12.06
CA TYR A 256 -11.04 10.65 10.98
C TYR A 256 -11.27 11.36 9.63
N PRO A 257 -12.46 11.87 9.25
CA PRO A 257 -12.60 12.63 8.00
C PRO A 257 -11.73 13.91 8.01
N ILE A 258 -11.54 14.52 9.18
CA ILE A 258 -10.62 15.66 9.30
C ILE A 258 -9.19 15.17 9.13
N VAL A 259 -8.80 14.08 9.80
CA VAL A 259 -7.44 13.51 9.66
C VAL A 259 -7.15 13.16 8.20
N PHE A 260 -8.07 12.48 7.53
CA PHE A 260 -7.98 12.03 6.14
C PHE A 260 -7.76 13.18 5.17
N ALA A 261 -8.51 14.28 5.33
CA ALA A 261 -8.33 15.49 4.52
C ALA A 261 -6.92 16.09 4.60
N PHE A 262 -6.18 15.91 5.70
CA PHE A 262 -4.84 16.50 5.89
C PHE A 262 -3.67 15.54 5.64
N VAL A 263 -3.90 14.23 5.40
CA VAL A 263 -2.81 13.25 5.24
C VAL A 263 -1.87 13.61 4.09
N SER A 264 -2.40 13.90 2.90
CA SER A 264 -1.61 14.31 1.72
C SER A 264 -0.72 15.52 2.02
N LEU A 265 -1.28 16.57 2.63
CA LEU A 265 -0.52 17.78 2.96
C LEU A 265 0.57 17.50 4.01
N GLY A 266 0.26 16.66 5.00
CA GLY A 266 1.22 16.18 5.98
C GLY A 266 2.37 15.40 5.34
N CYS A 267 2.06 14.50 4.40
CA CYS A 267 3.04 13.74 3.62
C CYS A 267 3.91 14.68 2.76
N LEU A 268 3.30 15.63 2.03
CA LEU A 268 4.01 16.60 1.20
C LEU A 268 5.03 17.40 2.03
N LEU A 269 4.60 17.92 3.18
CA LEU A 269 5.48 18.65 4.09
C LEU A 269 6.57 17.75 4.67
N LYS A 270 6.22 16.55 5.14
CA LYS A 270 7.14 15.57 5.73
C LYS A 270 8.26 15.23 4.75
N GLU A 271 7.92 14.86 3.52
CA GLU A 271 8.88 14.44 2.49
C GLU A 271 9.84 15.58 2.12
N PHE A 272 9.32 16.80 1.95
CA PHE A 272 10.14 17.96 1.63
C PHE A 272 11.11 18.32 2.76
N VAL A 273 10.64 18.31 4.01
CA VAL A 273 11.48 18.58 5.19
C VAL A 273 12.55 17.51 5.35
N VAL A 274 12.18 16.22 5.29
CA VAL A 274 13.10 15.08 5.40
C VAL A 274 14.20 15.17 4.34
N GLY A 275 13.84 15.52 3.09
CA GLY A 275 14.78 15.68 1.99
C GLY A 275 15.74 16.86 2.17
N ILE A 276 15.27 18.00 2.66
CA ILE A 276 16.12 19.20 2.86
C ILE A 276 17.10 19.02 4.02
N VAL A 277 16.64 18.47 5.15
CA VAL A 277 17.48 18.32 6.34
C VAL A 277 18.44 17.13 6.25
N GLY A 278 18.37 16.35 5.18
CA GLY A 278 19.24 15.18 5.00
C GLY A 278 18.95 14.04 5.98
N TYR A 279 17.72 13.94 6.50
CA TYR A 279 17.40 12.98 7.56
C TYR A 279 17.67 11.55 7.07
N ARG A 280 18.59 10.85 7.75
CA ARG A 280 19.06 9.49 7.37
C ARG A 280 19.54 9.42 5.92
N GLY A 281 20.24 10.47 5.46
CA GLY A 281 20.78 10.57 4.11
C GLY A 281 19.72 10.74 3.03
N ALA A 282 18.49 11.16 3.39
CA ALA A 282 17.48 11.52 2.41
C ALA A 282 17.93 12.76 1.62
N SER A 283 17.43 12.91 0.41
CA SER A 283 17.75 14.04 -0.45
C SER A 283 16.54 14.42 -1.29
N VAL A 284 16.39 15.72 -1.57
CA VAL A 284 15.38 16.18 -2.52
C VAL A 284 15.75 15.72 -3.93
N THR A 285 14.84 14.98 -4.54
CA THR A 285 14.89 14.57 -5.95
C THR A 285 13.92 15.39 -6.79
N TRP A 286 14.07 15.36 -8.12
CA TRP A 286 13.15 16.05 -9.04
C TRP A 286 11.68 15.63 -8.86
N ALA A 287 11.40 14.39 -8.44
CA ALA A 287 10.03 13.93 -8.22
C ALA A 287 9.33 14.70 -7.08
N HIS A 288 10.09 15.26 -6.13
CA HIS A 288 9.55 16.11 -5.06
C HIS A 288 9.10 17.48 -5.58
N THR A 289 9.54 17.91 -6.76
CA THR A 289 9.14 19.21 -7.32
C THR A 289 7.81 19.13 -8.09
N LEU A 290 7.38 17.93 -8.49
CA LEU A 290 6.14 17.70 -9.26
C LEU A 290 4.86 18.28 -8.64
N PRO A 291 4.56 18.12 -7.33
CA PRO A 291 3.36 18.72 -6.75
C PRO A 291 3.31 20.24 -6.92
N TYR A 292 4.47 20.91 -6.88
CA TYR A 292 4.58 22.37 -6.94
C TYR A 292 4.48 22.93 -8.36
N THR A 293 4.61 22.10 -9.41
CA THR A 293 4.35 22.56 -10.78
C THR A 293 2.86 22.78 -11.03
N VAL A 294 1.99 22.14 -10.25
CA VAL A 294 0.54 22.20 -10.37
C VAL A 294 -0.02 23.60 -10.13
N PRO A 295 0.23 24.27 -8.98
CA PRO A 295 -0.27 25.63 -8.77
C PRO A 295 0.32 26.65 -9.74
N VAL A 296 1.56 26.45 -10.21
CA VAL A 296 2.17 27.31 -11.25
C VAL A 296 1.40 27.18 -12.56
N TRP A 297 1.12 25.96 -13.01
CA TRP A 297 0.31 25.70 -14.20
C TRP A 297 -1.12 26.24 -14.06
N MET A 298 -1.77 25.98 -12.92
CA MET A 298 -3.10 26.50 -12.62
C MET A 298 -3.13 28.04 -12.69
N TRP A 299 -2.11 28.72 -12.20
CA TRP A 299 -2.04 30.18 -12.18
C TRP A 299 -1.86 30.76 -13.59
N LEU A 300 -0.86 30.28 -14.33
CA LEU A 300 -0.50 30.81 -15.65
C LEU A 300 -1.64 30.67 -16.68
N ALA A 301 -2.47 29.64 -16.55
CA ALA A 301 -3.51 29.30 -17.53
C ALA A 301 -4.95 29.65 -17.09
N SER A 302 -5.17 30.31 -15.94
CA SER A 302 -6.53 30.58 -15.42
C SER A 302 -6.92 32.05 -15.25
N GLY A 303 -5.94 32.95 -15.09
CA GLY A 303 -6.19 34.36 -14.77
C GLY A 303 -6.60 34.62 -13.31
N LEU A 304 -6.64 33.60 -12.45
CA LEU A 304 -6.92 33.76 -11.01
C LEU A 304 -5.69 34.36 -10.29
N TYR A 305 -5.91 35.21 -9.30
CA TYR A 305 -4.83 35.77 -8.47
C TYR A 305 -4.05 34.66 -7.74
N PHE A 306 -2.72 34.71 -7.79
CA PHE A 306 -1.84 33.60 -7.39
C PHE A 306 -2.09 33.04 -5.97
N PRO A 307 -2.24 33.86 -4.90
CA PRO A 307 -2.63 33.35 -3.58
C PRO A 307 -3.93 32.55 -3.56
N TRP A 308 -4.94 32.94 -4.35
CA TRP A 308 -6.17 32.16 -4.48
C TRP A 308 -5.93 30.85 -5.25
N THR A 309 -5.09 30.85 -6.28
CA THR A 309 -4.68 29.60 -6.94
C THR A 309 -4.03 28.62 -5.96
N ILE A 310 -3.15 29.09 -5.07
CA ILE A 310 -2.54 28.26 -4.03
C ILE A 310 -3.61 27.71 -3.07
N ALA A 311 -4.56 28.54 -2.64
CA ALA A 311 -5.65 28.10 -1.78
C ALA A 311 -6.52 27.01 -2.45
N ILE A 312 -6.85 27.17 -3.73
CA ILE A 312 -7.61 26.16 -4.50
C ILE A 312 -6.81 24.87 -4.68
N TRP A 313 -5.52 24.96 -5.00
CA TRP A 313 -4.65 23.79 -5.10
C TRP A 313 -4.60 23.00 -3.78
N LEU A 314 -4.36 23.69 -2.66
CA LEU A 314 -4.35 23.05 -1.33
C LEU A 314 -5.71 22.42 -0.99
N LEU A 315 -6.82 23.10 -1.30
CA LEU A 315 -8.16 22.56 -1.10
C LEU A 315 -8.41 21.31 -1.97
N SER A 316 -7.99 21.32 -3.24
CA SER A 316 -8.07 20.16 -4.12
C SER A 316 -7.23 18.99 -3.60
N LEU A 317 -6.04 19.24 -3.05
CA LEU A 317 -5.23 18.21 -2.39
C LEU A 317 -5.93 17.64 -1.16
N MET A 318 -6.56 18.47 -0.33
CA MET A 318 -7.31 18.00 0.83
C MET A 318 -8.50 17.11 0.45
N ILE A 319 -9.27 17.51 -0.57
CA ILE A 319 -10.37 16.72 -1.10
C ILE A 319 -9.86 15.42 -1.72
N SER A 320 -8.75 15.48 -2.47
CA SER A 320 -8.10 14.29 -3.01
C SER A 320 -7.66 13.32 -1.92
N SER A 321 -7.07 13.87 -0.85
CA SER A 321 -6.67 13.12 0.34
C SER A 321 -7.86 12.42 0.96
N GLU A 322 -8.98 13.13 1.16
CA GLU A 322 -10.19 12.54 1.71
C GLU A 322 -10.67 11.33 0.89
N PHE A 323 -10.84 11.49 -0.42
CA PHE A 323 -11.24 10.37 -1.28
C PHE A 323 -10.23 9.23 -1.26
N PHE A 324 -8.93 9.54 -1.33
CA PHE A 324 -7.86 8.55 -1.34
C PHE A 324 -7.85 7.74 -0.04
N MET A 325 -7.90 8.41 1.11
CA MET A 325 -7.88 7.77 2.42
C MET A 325 -9.18 7.01 2.71
N VAL A 326 -10.35 7.55 2.35
CA VAL A 326 -11.62 6.81 2.45
C VAL A 326 -11.54 5.54 1.61
N TYR A 327 -11.15 5.63 0.33
CA TYR A 327 -11.10 4.44 -0.50
C TYR A 327 -10.02 3.46 -0.03
N GLY A 328 -8.82 3.91 0.31
CA GLY A 328 -7.69 3.05 0.69
C GLY A 328 -7.80 2.45 2.09
N LEU A 329 -8.17 3.22 3.11
CA LEU A 329 -8.24 2.70 4.49
C LEU A 329 -9.56 1.99 4.79
N THR A 330 -10.58 2.16 3.96
CA THR A 330 -11.81 1.35 4.05
C THR A 330 -11.83 0.26 2.98
N ALA A 331 -10.91 0.28 2.01
CA ALA A 331 -10.66 -0.84 1.11
C ALA A 331 -10.03 -1.95 1.90
N GLY A 332 -10.81 -2.98 2.16
CA GLY A 332 -10.33 -4.32 2.43
C GLY A 332 -9.59 -4.57 3.72
N HIS A 333 -8.71 -3.70 4.23
CA HIS A 333 -7.80 -4.03 5.32
C HIS A 333 -8.27 -3.65 6.71
N HIS A 334 -9.06 -2.58 6.85
CA HIS A 334 -9.44 -2.09 8.17
C HIS A 334 -10.85 -2.45 8.63
N ALA A 335 -11.37 -3.58 8.20
CA ALA A 335 -12.60 -4.12 8.76
C ALA A 335 -12.38 -4.73 10.17
N HIS A 336 -13.34 -4.54 11.09
CA HIS A 336 -13.27 -5.11 12.45
C HIS A 336 -13.24 -6.64 12.54
N THR A 337 -13.55 -7.31 11.43
CA THR A 337 -13.49 -8.76 11.27
C THR A 337 -12.17 -9.24 10.67
N ASN A 338 -11.29 -8.34 10.22
CA ASN A 338 -9.97 -8.71 9.73
C ASN A 338 -9.01 -8.99 10.88
N PHE A 339 -7.98 -9.73 10.54
CA PHE A 339 -6.84 -9.94 11.40
C PHE A 339 -6.06 -8.64 11.53
N PHE A 340 -5.70 -8.31 12.77
CA PHE A 340 -4.64 -7.39 13.10
C PHE A 340 -3.76 -8.00 14.17
N GLU A 341 -2.50 -7.58 14.20
CA GLU A 341 -1.59 -7.88 15.29
C GLU A 341 -2.24 -7.59 16.66
N GLY A 342 -2.06 -8.53 17.60
CA GLY A 342 -2.83 -8.62 18.84
C GLY A 342 -3.96 -9.66 18.78
N ASP A 343 -4.51 -9.96 17.59
CA ASP A 343 -5.48 -11.05 17.41
C ASP A 343 -4.81 -12.43 17.54
N VAL A 344 -5.57 -13.48 17.86
CA VAL A 344 -5.04 -14.85 17.90
C VAL A 344 -4.98 -15.39 16.47
N PRO A 345 -3.79 -15.65 15.90
CA PRO A 345 -3.68 -16.15 14.52
C PRO A 345 -4.08 -17.63 14.43
N ARG A 346 -4.45 -18.07 13.23
CA ARG A 346 -4.78 -19.48 12.93
C ARG A 346 -3.69 -20.46 13.38
N SER A 347 -2.44 -20.06 13.24
CA SER A 347 -1.24 -20.81 13.62
C SER A 347 -0.09 -19.84 13.90
N GLU A 348 0.92 -20.28 14.64
CA GLU A 348 2.15 -19.50 14.89
C GLU A 348 3.05 -19.42 13.64
N GLN A 349 2.98 -20.42 12.77
CA GLN A 349 3.51 -20.40 11.42
C GLN A 349 2.34 -20.55 10.44
N LEU A 350 2.21 -19.60 9.52
CA LEU A 350 1.03 -19.46 8.68
C LEU A 350 1.42 -19.32 7.21
N ASP A 351 0.67 -19.95 6.31
CA ASP A 351 0.81 -19.69 4.88
C ASP A 351 0.53 -18.21 4.60
N TRP A 352 1.45 -17.56 3.88
CA TRP A 352 1.35 -16.13 3.61
C TRP A 352 0.06 -15.73 2.90
N GLY A 353 -0.43 -16.55 1.96
CA GLY A 353 -1.66 -16.26 1.22
C GLY A 353 -2.91 -16.40 2.08
N ILE A 354 -2.92 -17.34 3.03
CA ILE A 354 -4.00 -17.44 4.04
C ILE A 354 -4.02 -16.19 4.92
N HIS A 355 -2.85 -15.69 5.34
CA HIS A 355 -2.75 -14.44 6.10
C HIS A 355 -3.31 -13.24 5.31
N GLN A 356 -3.00 -13.13 4.02
CA GLN A 356 -3.57 -12.07 3.18
C GLN A 356 -5.11 -12.14 3.15
N LEU A 357 -5.71 -13.33 3.08
CA LEU A 357 -7.17 -13.48 3.13
C LEU A 357 -7.78 -13.14 4.52
N ASP A 358 -7.07 -13.43 5.60
CA ASP A 358 -7.48 -13.06 6.97
C ASP A 358 -7.42 -11.55 7.20
N THR A 359 -6.56 -10.85 6.48
CA THR A 359 -6.37 -9.40 6.60
C THR A 359 -7.21 -8.59 5.60
N VAL A 360 -7.94 -9.24 4.69
CA VAL A 360 -8.71 -8.56 3.63
C VAL A 360 -10.20 -8.92 3.62
N ILE A 361 -11.05 -7.96 3.25
CA ILE A 361 -12.46 -8.17 2.91
C ILE A 361 -12.81 -7.47 1.59
N GLU A 362 -13.25 -8.22 0.60
CA GLU A 362 -13.47 -7.67 -0.76
C GLU A 362 -14.75 -6.82 -0.82
N ARG A 363 -14.74 -5.71 -1.56
CA ARG A 363 -15.97 -4.94 -1.81
C ARG A 363 -16.67 -5.46 -3.07
N VAL A 364 -17.88 -5.99 -2.92
CA VAL A 364 -18.62 -6.67 -3.99
C VAL A 364 -18.88 -5.78 -5.20
N GLU A 365 -19.01 -4.47 -5.02
CA GLU A 365 -19.30 -3.53 -6.10
C GLU A 365 -18.08 -3.23 -6.97
N TYR A 366 -16.89 -3.65 -6.53
CA TYR A 366 -15.59 -3.37 -7.13
C TYR A 366 -15.01 -4.62 -7.79
N ALA A 367 -15.23 -5.80 -7.18
CA ALA A 367 -14.77 -7.08 -7.71
C ALA A 367 -15.19 -7.26 -9.18
N GLY A 368 -14.20 -7.36 -10.07
CA GLY A 368 -14.41 -7.56 -11.50
C GLY A 368 -14.74 -6.30 -12.32
N ASN A 369 -14.89 -5.13 -11.68
CA ASN A 369 -15.09 -3.85 -12.37
C ASN A 369 -13.77 -3.08 -12.50
N HIS A 370 -13.12 -3.20 -13.66
CA HIS A 370 -11.82 -2.59 -13.95
C HIS A 370 -11.73 -1.12 -13.54
N PHE A 371 -12.67 -0.27 -13.99
CA PHE A 371 -12.60 1.16 -13.75
C PHE A 371 -12.68 1.50 -12.26
N LYS A 372 -13.62 0.86 -11.53
CA LYS A 372 -13.71 1.05 -10.08
C LYS A 372 -12.47 0.51 -9.37
N SER A 373 -11.90 -0.59 -9.86
CA SER A 373 -10.75 -1.24 -9.27
C SER A 373 -9.50 -0.35 -9.32
N ILE A 374 -9.13 0.10 -10.53
CA ILE A 374 -7.94 0.93 -10.77
C ILE A 374 -8.05 2.36 -10.21
N THR A 375 -9.26 2.85 -9.94
CA THR A 375 -9.47 4.23 -9.40
C THR A 375 -9.80 4.28 -7.92
N ARG A 376 -10.13 3.16 -7.26
CA ARG A 376 -10.63 3.14 -5.88
C ARG A 376 -10.20 1.92 -5.06
N PHE A 377 -9.08 1.27 -5.38
CA PHE A 377 -8.57 0.08 -4.67
C PHE A 377 -9.59 -1.09 -4.66
N GLY A 378 -10.03 -1.51 -5.84
CA GLY A 378 -10.79 -2.75 -5.98
C GLY A 378 -9.87 -3.96 -6.15
N ASP A 379 -10.49 -5.11 -6.45
CA ASP A 379 -9.84 -6.41 -6.60
C ASP A 379 -8.80 -6.70 -5.50
N HIS A 380 -9.09 -6.28 -4.28
CA HIS A 380 -8.10 -6.02 -3.26
C HIS A 380 -7.40 -7.31 -2.81
N ALA A 381 -8.15 -8.40 -2.70
CA ALA A 381 -7.57 -9.70 -2.33
C ALA A 381 -6.57 -10.19 -3.38
N LEU A 382 -6.91 -10.11 -4.66
CA LEU A 382 -6.03 -10.52 -5.75
C LEU A 382 -4.86 -9.56 -5.92
N HIS A 383 -5.07 -8.26 -5.72
CA HIS A 383 -4.02 -7.26 -5.73
C HIS A 383 -2.99 -7.53 -4.64
N HIS A 384 -3.42 -7.86 -3.41
CA HIS A 384 -2.49 -8.19 -2.33
C HIS A 384 -1.75 -9.50 -2.57
N LEU A 385 -2.41 -10.52 -3.12
CA LEU A 385 -1.76 -11.80 -3.44
C LEU A 385 -0.79 -11.69 -4.63
N PHE A 386 -1.10 -10.84 -5.62
CA PHE A 386 -0.35 -10.70 -6.87
C PHE A 386 -0.17 -9.23 -7.27
N PRO A 387 0.59 -8.44 -6.48
CA PRO A 387 0.65 -6.99 -6.64
C PRO A 387 1.29 -6.52 -7.95
N THR A 388 2.08 -7.37 -8.58
CA THR A 388 2.76 -7.07 -9.86
C THR A 388 1.85 -7.24 -11.08
N LEU A 389 0.67 -7.85 -10.91
CA LEU A 389 -0.33 -7.95 -11.96
C LEU A 389 -1.14 -6.65 -12.04
N ASP A 390 -1.47 -6.26 -13.26
CA ASP A 390 -2.25 -5.06 -13.48
C ASP A 390 -3.71 -5.28 -13.08
N HIS A 391 -4.38 -4.27 -12.52
CA HIS A 391 -5.82 -4.34 -12.18
C HIS A 391 -6.71 -4.81 -13.34
N ALA A 392 -6.34 -4.54 -14.60
CA ALA A 392 -7.08 -5.02 -15.76
C ALA A 392 -7.02 -6.55 -15.95
N GLU A 393 -6.02 -7.21 -15.36
CA GLU A 393 -5.78 -8.65 -15.41
C GLU A 393 -6.46 -9.37 -14.23
N LEU A 394 -6.51 -8.75 -13.04
CA LEU A 394 -7.00 -9.38 -11.81
C LEU A 394 -8.40 -9.97 -11.94
N LYS A 395 -9.33 -9.26 -12.59
CA LYS A 395 -10.71 -9.74 -12.77
C LYS A 395 -10.84 -11.12 -13.44
N TYR A 396 -9.86 -11.55 -14.23
CA TYR A 396 -9.87 -12.86 -14.89
C TYR A 396 -9.49 -14.02 -13.96
N LEU A 397 -8.99 -13.71 -12.76
CA LEU A 397 -8.38 -14.66 -11.84
C LEU A 397 -9.31 -15.08 -10.69
N TYR A 398 -10.45 -14.40 -10.51
CA TYR A 398 -11.42 -14.74 -9.46
C TYR A 398 -11.89 -16.19 -9.49
N PRO A 399 -12.26 -16.79 -10.64
CA PRO A 399 -12.68 -18.19 -10.65
C PRO A 399 -11.60 -19.13 -10.09
N THR A 400 -10.34 -18.90 -10.47
CA THR A 400 -9.19 -19.67 -9.98
C THR A 400 -8.97 -19.46 -8.48
N LEU A 401 -9.08 -18.23 -7.98
CA LEU A 401 -8.97 -17.93 -6.55
C LEU A 401 -10.09 -18.61 -5.75
N LEU A 402 -11.34 -18.53 -6.20
CA LEU A 402 -12.50 -19.08 -5.48
C LEU A 402 -12.42 -20.61 -5.38
N GLU A 403 -12.13 -21.29 -6.49
CA GLU A 403 -11.89 -22.75 -6.50
C GLU A 403 -10.74 -23.12 -5.54
N HIS A 404 -9.69 -22.31 -5.50
CA HIS A 404 -8.55 -22.55 -4.62
C HIS A 404 -8.90 -22.31 -3.15
N CYS A 405 -9.69 -21.29 -2.83
CA CYS A 405 -10.20 -21.05 -1.49
C CYS A 405 -10.99 -22.26 -0.97
N GLU A 406 -11.86 -22.86 -1.80
CA GLU A 406 -12.61 -24.06 -1.44
C GLU A 406 -11.70 -25.23 -1.06
N LYS A 407 -10.62 -25.48 -1.84
CA LYS A 407 -9.63 -26.55 -1.54
C LYS A 407 -9.01 -26.42 -0.15
N TYR A 408 -8.78 -25.19 0.34
CA TYR A 408 -8.13 -24.93 1.63
C TYR A 408 -9.12 -24.57 2.74
N GLU A 409 -10.43 -24.81 2.53
CA GLU A 409 -11.50 -24.42 3.47
C GLU A 409 -11.47 -22.93 3.83
N MET A 410 -11.01 -22.10 2.89
CA MET A 410 -10.97 -20.65 3.00
C MET A 410 -12.17 -20.03 2.30
N GLN A 411 -12.53 -18.82 2.69
CA GLN A 411 -13.57 -18.04 2.04
C GLN A 411 -13.03 -16.67 1.67
N LEU A 412 -13.33 -16.22 0.45
CA LEU A 412 -13.17 -14.82 0.10
C LEU A 412 -14.30 -14.02 0.76
N ARG A 413 -14.00 -13.40 1.91
CA ARG A 413 -14.96 -12.57 2.64
C ARG A 413 -15.30 -11.33 1.83
N THR A 414 -16.57 -10.92 1.86
CA THR A 414 -17.04 -9.76 1.10
C THR A 414 -17.85 -8.78 1.95
N THR A 415 -17.91 -7.52 1.51
CA THR A 415 -18.73 -6.45 2.08
C THR A 415 -19.19 -5.49 0.99
N ASN A 416 -20.02 -4.50 1.36
CA ASN A 416 -20.38 -3.38 0.50
C ASN A 416 -19.73 -2.09 1.02
N PHE A 417 -19.78 -1.00 0.27
CA PHE A 417 -19.12 0.26 0.65
C PHE A 417 -19.53 0.78 2.04
N TYR A 418 -20.83 0.76 2.37
CA TYR A 418 -21.33 1.22 3.66
C TYR A 418 -20.94 0.28 4.80
N GLY A 419 -20.94 -1.03 4.53
CA GLY A 419 -20.45 -2.06 5.44
C GLY A 419 -18.97 -1.86 5.77
N ALA A 420 -18.15 -1.50 4.78
CA ALA A 420 -16.74 -1.19 4.98
C ALA A 420 -16.54 0.03 5.89
N LEU A 421 -17.29 1.13 5.67
CA LEU A 421 -17.22 2.32 6.54
C LEU A 421 -17.63 2.04 7.99
N LEU A 422 -18.71 1.29 8.19
CA LEU A 422 -19.15 0.87 9.51
C LEU A 422 -18.11 -0.04 10.17
N SER A 423 -17.56 -0.98 9.41
CA SER A 423 -16.55 -1.94 9.88
C SER A 423 -15.24 -1.25 10.27
N HIS A 424 -14.81 -0.24 9.50
CA HIS A 424 -13.69 0.63 9.80
C HIS A 424 -13.88 1.38 11.13
N SER A 425 -15.07 1.95 11.32
CA SER A 425 -15.42 2.66 12.56
C SER A 425 -15.43 1.70 13.78
N LYS A 426 -15.94 0.48 13.61
CA LYS A 426 -15.86 -0.58 14.63
C LYS A 426 -14.42 -0.98 14.95
N GLN A 427 -13.53 -1.00 13.97
CA GLN A 427 -12.11 -1.34 14.19
C GLN A 427 -11.42 -0.31 15.07
N LEU A 428 -11.69 0.99 14.86
CA LEU A 428 -11.14 2.06 15.69
C LEU A 428 -11.52 1.90 17.17
N ILE A 429 -12.74 1.42 17.47
CA ILE A 429 -13.22 1.17 18.84
C ILE A 429 -12.72 -0.17 19.40
N ARG A 430 -12.26 -1.11 18.55
CA ARG A 430 -11.93 -2.49 18.95
C ARG A 430 -10.80 -2.51 19.99
N LYS A 431 -11.08 -3.10 21.15
CA LYS A 431 -10.13 -3.31 22.26
C LYS A 431 -9.78 -4.78 22.50
N ARG A 432 -10.66 -5.69 22.05
CA ARG A 432 -10.54 -7.13 22.29
C ARG A 432 -10.03 -7.83 21.04
N PRO A 433 -9.16 -8.84 21.20
CA PRO A 433 -8.66 -9.61 20.07
C PRO A 433 -9.76 -10.50 19.48
N ASN A 434 -9.74 -10.65 18.16
CA ASN A 434 -10.45 -11.73 17.47
C ASN A 434 -9.65 -13.04 17.60
N ASN A 435 -10.35 -14.18 17.53
CA ASN A 435 -9.72 -15.49 17.52
C ASN A 435 -9.95 -16.17 16.17
N PHE A 436 -8.87 -16.32 15.38
CA PHE A 436 -8.92 -16.97 14.06
C PHE A 436 -8.70 -18.49 14.13
N ARG A 437 -8.31 -19.05 15.29
CA ARG A 437 -8.26 -20.51 15.50
C ARG A 437 -9.63 -21.12 15.64
N GLU A 438 -10.57 -20.35 16.20
CA GLU A 438 -11.96 -20.74 16.28
C GLU A 438 -12.59 -20.64 14.88
N LYS A 439 -13.02 -21.76 14.31
CA LYS A 439 -13.93 -21.75 13.15
C LYS A 439 -15.26 -21.13 13.60
N LYS A 440 -15.37 -19.80 13.60
CA LYS A 440 -16.67 -19.14 13.73
C LYS A 440 -17.41 -19.35 12.43
N ILE A 441 -18.11 -20.48 12.34
CA ILE A 441 -19.20 -20.69 11.39
C ILE A 441 -20.28 -19.69 11.79
N LYS A 442 -20.37 -18.57 11.07
CA LYS A 442 -21.63 -17.86 10.78
C LYS A 442 -21.41 -16.74 9.78
#